data_AF-A0A918BPT2-F1
#
_entry.id   AF-A0A918BPT2-F1
#
_cell.length_a   1.000
_cell.length_b   1.000
_cell.length_c   1.000
_cell.angle_alpha   90.00
_cell.angle_beta   90.00
_cell.angle_gamma   90.00
#
_symmetry.space_group_name_H-M   'P 1'
#
loop_
_entity.id
_entity.type
_entity.pdbx_description
1 polymer ?
#
loop_
_entity_poly.entity_id
_entity_poly.type
_entity_poly.pdbx_seq_one_letter_code
_entity_poly.pdbx_strand_id
1 'polypeptide(L)'
;MGMGLVEDTGFAALDAGTLADSWRRQPGAPCHGTDLTREEMPGAPAAAEAGRLPTRRDLAVRPIQERVGDSVTNPPPRPPASSKA
;
A
#
# COMPACT_ATOMS: atom_id res chain seq x y z
N MET A 1 18.62 11.33 11.21
CA MET A 1 19.46 10.76 10.13
C MET A 1 18.62 10.12 9.03
N GLY A 2 17.67 9.23 9.34
CA GLY A 2 16.85 8.55 8.31
C GLY A 2 16.00 9.47 7.41
N MET A 3 15.29 10.46 7.98
CA MET A 3 14.43 11.35 7.18
C MET A 3 15.22 12.23 6.19
N GLY A 4 16.38 12.75 6.59
CA GLY A 4 17.20 13.59 5.72
C GLY A 4 17.64 12.87 4.45
N LEU A 5 17.98 11.58 4.54
CA LEU A 5 18.32 10.78 3.36
C LEU A 5 17.15 10.64 2.37
N VAL A 6 15.92 10.55 2.87
CA VAL A 6 14.71 10.52 2.03
C VAL A 6 14.52 11.87 1.35
N GLU A 7 14.69 12.97 2.08
CA GLU A 7 14.61 14.32 1.54
C GLU A 7 15.69 14.61 0.49
N ASP A 8 16.93 14.14 0.71
CA ASP A 8 18.04 14.25 -0.23
C ASP A 8 17.76 13.53 -1.57
N THR A 9 16.85 12.54 -1.57
CA THR A 9 16.40 11.85 -2.79
C THR A 9 15.21 12.53 -3.49
N GLY A 10 14.74 13.67 -2.97
CA GLY A 10 13.65 14.46 -3.55
C GLY A 10 12.25 14.06 -3.08
N PHE A 11 12.13 13.23 -2.05
CA PHE A 11 10.84 12.84 -1.47
C PHE A 11 10.54 13.61 -0.18
N ALA A 12 9.25 13.84 0.09
CA ALA A 12 8.82 14.38 1.37
C ALA A 12 8.87 13.28 2.45
N ALA A 13 9.85 13.37 3.35
CA ALA A 13 9.91 12.46 4.50
C ALA A 13 8.81 12.76 5.52
N LEU A 14 8.20 11.70 6.04
CA LEU A 14 7.27 11.74 7.15
C LEU A 14 7.66 10.67 8.16
N ASP A 15 7.86 11.07 9.42
CA ASP A 15 7.96 10.11 10.52
C ASP A 15 6.57 9.50 10.77
N ALA A 16 6.48 8.21 10.54
CA ALA A 16 5.25 7.46 10.59
C ALA A 16 5.06 6.76 11.96
N GLY A 17 5.91 7.08 12.93
CA GLY A 17 5.84 6.55 14.30
C GLY A 17 6.43 5.15 14.44
N THR A 18 6.00 4.45 15.49
CA THR A 18 6.59 3.15 15.85
C THR A 18 6.12 2.02 14.92
N LEU A 19 6.83 0.88 14.97
CA LEU A 19 6.37 -0.33 14.29
C LEU A 19 4.99 -0.80 14.81
N ALA A 20 4.70 -0.59 16.08
CA ALA A 20 3.39 -0.91 16.66
C ALA A 20 2.26 -0.06 16.06
N ASP A 21 2.56 1.12 15.49
CA ASP A 21 1.58 1.98 14.81
C ASP A 21 1.43 1.67 13.32
N SER A 22 2.23 0.75 12.77
CA SER A 22 2.24 0.45 11.33
C SER A 22 0.90 -0.04 10.77
N TRP A 23 0.04 -0.65 11.60
CA TRP A 23 -1.29 -1.12 11.19
C TRP A 23 -2.20 0.01 10.68
N ARG A 24 -1.89 1.27 11.02
CA ARG A 24 -2.59 2.47 10.52
C ARG A 24 -2.31 2.73 9.04
N ARG A 25 -1.33 2.05 8.43
CA ARG A 25 -0.92 2.13 7.02
C ARG A 25 -1.12 0.81 6.29
N GLN A 26 -2.36 0.48 5.97
CA GLN A 26 -2.73 -0.72 5.22
C GLN A 26 -3.89 -0.43 4.26
N PRO A 27 -4.15 -1.27 3.25
CA PRO A 27 -5.35 -1.14 2.42
C PRO A 27 -6.62 -0.95 3.25
N GLY A 28 -7.39 0.09 2.92
CA GLY A 28 -8.59 0.50 3.66
C GLY A 28 -8.37 1.52 4.78
N ALA A 29 -7.12 1.84 5.14
CA ALA A 29 -6.79 2.90 6.08
C ALA A 29 -6.73 4.28 5.38
N PRO A 30 -7.01 5.39 6.09
CA PRO A 30 -7.19 6.71 5.47
C PRO A 30 -5.96 7.26 4.72
N CYS A 31 -4.76 6.82 5.06
CA CYS A 31 -3.52 7.27 4.44
C CYS A 31 -3.03 6.36 3.30
N HIS A 32 -3.74 5.27 2.99
CA HIS A 32 -3.25 4.26 2.06
C HIS A 32 -3.70 4.55 0.62
N GLY A 33 -2.74 4.74 -0.29
CA GLY A 33 -3.01 4.94 -1.71
C GLY A 33 -3.74 6.25 -2.01
N THR A 34 -3.54 7.27 -1.19
CA THR A 34 -4.18 8.59 -1.29
C THR A 34 -3.25 9.65 -1.84
N ASP A 35 -3.82 10.66 -2.50
CA ASP A 35 -3.11 11.83 -3.01
C ASP A 35 -3.12 12.98 -2.00
N LEU A 36 -2.74 12.69 -0.75
CA LEU A 36 -2.67 13.69 0.32
C LEU A 36 -1.37 14.48 0.23
N THR A 37 -1.42 15.77 0.54
CA THR A 37 -0.20 16.59 0.60
C THR A 37 0.65 16.23 1.82
N ARG A 38 1.88 16.77 1.84
CA ARG A 38 2.78 16.67 3.00
C ARG A 38 2.14 17.22 4.27
N GLU A 39 1.35 18.30 4.19
CA GLU A 39 0.69 18.87 5.37
C GLU A 39 -0.52 18.05 5.85
N GLU A 40 -1.20 17.36 4.94
CA GLU A 40 -2.41 16.57 5.25
C GLU A 40 -2.09 15.17 5.78
N MET A 41 -1.01 14.56 5.27
CA MET A 41 -0.63 13.18 5.59
C MET A 41 -0.46 12.89 7.09
N PRO A 42 0.12 13.77 7.96
CA PRO A 42 0.29 13.48 9.38
C PRO A 42 -1.01 13.14 10.12
N GLY A 43 -2.15 13.72 9.72
CA GLY A 43 -3.45 13.49 10.34
C GLY A 43 -4.11 12.16 9.93
N ALA A 44 -3.82 11.66 8.73
CA ALA A 44 -4.52 10.51 8.17
C ALA A 44 -4.29 9.18 8.93
N PRO A 45 -3.06 8.82 9.36
CA PRO A 45 -2.84 7.64 10.21
C PRO A 45 -3.54 7.74 11.57
N ALA A 46 -3.68 8.94 12.13
CA ALA A 46 -4.36 9.15 13.40
C ALA A 46 -5.87 8.83 13.30
N ALA A 47 -6.47 9.10 12.14
CA ALA A 47 -7.87 8.81 11.85
C ALA A 47 -8.17 7.32 11.54
N ALA A 48 -7.17 6.44 11.58
CA ALA A 48 -7.37 5.02 11.31
C ALA A 48 -8.20 4.34 12.41
N GLU A 49 -9.30 3.70 12.02
CA GLU A 49 -10.21 2.98 12.91
C GLU A 49 -10.00 1.46 12.82
N ALA A 50 -9.22 0.88 13.72
CA ALA A 50 -8.81 -0.54 13.67
C ALA A 50 -9.99 -1.51 13.43
N GLY A 51 -11.11 -1.30 14.12
CA GLY A 51 -12.30 -2.17 14.00
C GLY A 51 -12.99 -2.13 12.63
N ARG A 52 -12.76 -1.08 11.81
CA ARG A 52 -13.39 -0.93 10.48
C ARG A 52 -12.48 -1.34 9.33
N LEU A 53 -11.16 -1.37 9.54
CA LEU A 53 -10.19 -1.66 8.48
C LEU A 53 -10.39 -3.01 7.80
N PRO A 54 -10.62 -4.14 8.53
CA PRO A 54 -10.81 -5.44 7.88
C PRO A 54 -11.99 -5.42 6.92
N THR A 55 -13.15 -4.90 7.37
CA THR A 55 -14.35 -4.81 6.54
C THR A 55 -14.14 -3.92 5.31
N ARG A 56 -13.49 -2.76 5.46
CA ARG A 56 -13.21 -1.86 4.32
C ARG A 56 -12.29 -2.52 3.28
N ARG A 57 -11.24 -3.19 3.74
CA ARG A 57 -10.32 -3.95 2.88
C ARG A 57 -11.06 -5.02 2.10
N ASP A 58 -11.85 -5.84 2.79
CA ASP A 58 -12.54 -6.98 2.16
C ASP A 58 -13.56 -6.50 1.12
N LEU A 59 -14.27 -5.40 1.40
CA LEU A 59 -15.19 -4.77 0.44
C LEU A 59 -14.46 -4.28 -0.82
N ALA A 60 -13.28 -3.67 -0.67
CA ALA A 60 -12.50 -3.15 -1.79
C ALA A 60 -11.87 -4.26 -2.65
N VAL A 61 -11.41 -5.35 -2.02
CA VAL A 61 -10.70 -6.44 -2.69
C VAL A 61 -11.65 -7.44 -3.36
N ARG A 62 -12.87 -7.62 -2.84
CA ARG A 62 -13.86 -8.57 -3.41
C ARG A 62 -14.07 -8.47 -4.93
N PRO A 63 -14.34 -7.29 -5.53
CA PRO A 63 -14.52 -7.19 -6.98
C PRO A 63 -13.22 -7.42 -7.77
N ILE A 64 -12.05 -7.22 -7.16
CA ILE A 64 -10.76 -7.52 -7.78
C ILE A 64 -10.56 -9.03 -7.84
N GLN A 65 -10.82 -9.72 -6.73
CA GLN A 65 -10.72 -11.18 -6.65
C GLN A 65 -11.65 -11.89 -7.64
N GLU A 66 -12.87 -11.38 -7.84
CA GLU A 66 -13.80 -11.89 -8.86
C GLU A 66 -13.18 -11.92 -10.26
N ARG A 67 -12.35 -10.92 -10.60
CA ARG A 67 -11.76 -10.78 -11.94
C ARG A 67 -10.39 -11.44 -12.10
N VAL A 68 -9.61 -11.54 -11.03
CA VAL A 68 -8.21 -12.01 -11.08
C VAL A 68 -8.09 -13.54 -11.00
N GLY A 69 -9.14 -14.24 -10.54
CA GLY A 69 -9.09 -15.69 -10.35
C GLY A 69 -8.36 -16.10 -9.06
N ASP A 70 -7.77 -17.29 -9.03
CA ASP A 70 -7.09 -17.79 -7.83
C ASP A 70 -5.83 -16.96 -7.50
N SER A 71 -5.83 -16.31 -6.34
CA SER A 71 -4.75 -15.44 -5.87
C SER A 71 -3.51 -16.21 -5.37
N VAL A 72 -3.53 -17.54 -5.45
CA VAL A 72 -2.52 -18.43 -4.87
C VAL A 72 -1.59 -19.02 -5.94
N THR A 73 -2.03 -19.06 -7.20
CA THR A 73 -1.29 -19.72 -8.28
C THR A 73 -0.51 -18.71 -9.13
N ASN A 74 0.82 -18.77 -9.11
CA ASN A 74 1.67 -18.00 -10.02
C ASN A 74 1.48 -18.51 -11.46
N PRO A 75 1.37 -17.64 -12.49
CA PRO A 75 1.35 -18.09 -13.88
C PRO A 75 2.59 -18.93 -14.21
N PRO A 76 2.47 -19.89 -15.16
CA PRO A 76 3.62 -20.65 -15.61
C PRO A 76 4.69 -19.70 -16.18
N PRO A 77 5.98 -20.04 -16.07
CA PRO A 77 7.04 -19.23 -16.63
C PRO A 77 6.78 -18.98 -18.12
N ARG A 78 7.06 -17.75 -18.55
CA ARG A 78 6.91 -17.38 -19.96
C ARG A 78 7.74 -18.35 -20.82
N PRO A 79 7.20 -18.85 -21.94
CA PRO A 79 8.01 -19.67 -22.85
C PRO A 79 9.25 -18.88 -23.31
N PRO A 80 10.37 -19.56 -23.61
CA PRO A 80 11.55 -18.91 -24.14
C PRO A 80 11.15 -18.11 -25.39
N ALA A 81 11.68 -16.89 -25.50
CA ALA A 81 11.47 -16.08 -26.70
C ALA A 81 11.89 -16.92 -27.91
N SER A 82 10.99 -17.12 -28.87
CA SER A 82 11.32 -17.81 -30.11
C SER A 82 12.48 -17.08 -30.77
N SER A 83 13.65 -17.72 -30.82
CA SER A 83 14.77 -17.21 -31.60
C SER A 83 14.31 -17.20 -33.05
N LYS A 84 14.10 -16.01 -33.62
CA LYS A 84 14.02 -15.87 -35.08
C LYS A 84 15.38 -16.31 -35.62
N ALA A 85 15.38 -17.43 -36.35
CA ALA A 85 16.48 -17.81 -37.23
C ALA A 85 16.46 -16.94 -38.49
#